data_AF-A0A5J4XRI6-F1
#
_entry.id   AF-A0A5J4XRI6-F1
#
_cell.length_a   1.000
_cell.length_b   1.000
_cell.length_c   1.000
_cell.angle_alpha   90.00
_cell.angle_beta   90.00
_cell.angle_gamma   90.00
#
_symmetry.space_group_name_H-M   'P 1'
#
loop_
_entity.id
_entity.type
_entity.pdbx_description
1 polymer ?
#
loop_
_entity_poly.entity_id
_entity_poly.type
_entity_poly.pdbx_seq_one_letter_code
_entity_poly.pdbx_strand_id
1 'polypeptide(L)'
;MFARGTFNADTSLKSKDGILPDSFLAMPAWSKGVLFLNGFNLGWYWPSAGPQMTIYIPGPMLQDGQNELILFEVEASPKEASVTFVETPDFYGPKSKQQQQQQQQHDAMAQEEMHGKVAWSSRKPWKPMQDTLPNSDQQQMVQL
;
A
#
# COMPACT_ATOMS: atom_id res chain seq x y z
N MET A 1 21.84 8.14 1.34
CA MET A 1 21.87 9.27 0.38
C MET A 1 20.59 10.09 0.57
N PHE A 2 20.65 11.41 0.43
CA PHE A 2 19.45 12.24 0.32
C PHE A 2 19.18 12.54 -1.15
N ALA A 3 17.93 12.36 -1.58
CA ALA A 3 17.41 12.85 -2.84
C ALA A 3 16.28 13.84 -2.59
N ARG A 4 16.25 14.90 -3.40
CA ARG A 4 15.25 15.96 -3.32
C ARG A 4 14.72 16.23 -4.71
N GLY A 5 13.40 16.31 -4.84
CA GLY A 5 12.71 16.65 -6.08
C GLY A 5 11.52 17.55 -5.80
N THR A 6 11.12 18.31 -6.82
CA THR A 6 9.91 19.14 -6.75
C THR A 6 8.99 18.84 -7.92
N PHE A 7 7.68 18.91 -7.70
CA PHE A 7 6.68 18.71 -8.74
C PHE A 7 5.49 19.65 -8.54
N ASN A 8 4.72 19.90 -9.60
CA ASN A 8 3.45 20.62 -9.49
C ASN A 8 2.29 19.61 -9.59
N ALA A 9 1.33 19.70 -8.68
CA ALA A 9 0.09 18.93 -8.78
C ALA A 9 -0.86 19.57 -9.80
N ASP A 10 -1.60 18.75 -10.53
CA ASP A 10 -2.63 19.23 -11.45
C ASP A 10 -3.86 19.70 -10.67
N THR A 11 -4.01 21.02 -10.54
CA THR A 11 -5.11 21.65 -9.81
C THR A 11 -6.48 21.41 -10.44
N SER A 12 -6.55 20.97 -11.70
CA SER A 12 -7.82 20.63 -12.35
C SER A 12 -8.48 19.38 -11.77
N LEU A 13 -7.71 18.55 -11.04
CA LEU A 13 -8.19 17.32 -10.40
C LEU A 13 -8.88 17.54 -9.05
N LYS A 14 -8.93 18.79 -8.57
CA LYS A 14 -9.52 19.10 -7.26
C LYS A 14 -11.00 18.74 -7.19
N SER A 15 -11.41 18.24 -6.03
CA SER A 15 -12.83 18.08 -5.69
C SER A 15 -13.53 19.43 -5.54
N LYS A 16 -14.85 19.40 -5.37
CA LYS A 16 -15.66 20.61 -5.06
C LYS A 16 -15.22 21.32 -3.79
N ASP A 17 -14.59 20.58 -2.87
CA ASP A 17 -14.07 21.10 -1.60
C ASP A 17 -12.66 21.71 -1.75
N GLY A 18 -12.10 21.71 -2.97
CA GLY A 18 -10.80 22.29 -3.27
C GLY A 18 -9.60 21.39 -2.91
N ILE A 19 -9.85 20.13 -2.58
CA ILE A 19 -8.84 19.14 -2.16
C ILE A 19 -8.41 18.31 -3.36
N LEU A 20 -7.10 18.10 -3.51
CA LEU A 20 -6.54 17.20 -4.52
C LEU A 20 -6.90 15.74 -4.21
N PRO A 21 -7.01 14.86 -5.21
CA PRO A 21 -7.29 13.46 -4.96
C PRO A 21 -6.10 12.80 -4.24
N ASP A 22 -6.42 11.79 -3.45
CA ASP A 22 -5.42 10.89 -2.90
C ASP A 22 -4.67 10.16 -4.03
N SER A 23 -3.42 9.78 -3.74
CA SER A 23 -2.59 9.04 -4.68
C SER A 23 -1.67 8.08 -3.94
N PHE A 24 -0.84 7.35 -4.70
CA PHE A 24 0.18 6.47 -4.16
C PHE A 24 1.49 6.72 -4.89
N LEU A 25 2.61 6.64 -4.17
CA LEU A 25 3.95 6.78 -4.75
C LEU A 25 4.61 5.42 -4.88
N ALA A 26 4.93 5.05 -6.12
CA ALA A 26 5.72 3.88 -6.48
C ALA A 26 7.19 4.26 -6.70
N MET A 27 8.09 3.45 -6.16
CA MET A 27 9.54 3.73 -6.15
C MET A 27 10.37 2.48 -6.50
N PRO A 28 10.10 1.79 -7.64
CA PRO A 28 10.63 0.45 -7.90
C PRO A 28 12.16 0.38 -8.06
N ALA A 29 12.81 1.50 -8.39
CA ALA A 29 14.27 1.56 -8.55
C ALA A 29 15.02 1.81 -7.23
N TRP A 30 14.31 2.23 -6.17
CA TRP A 30 14.89 2.51 -4.86
C TRP A 30 14.97 1.22 -4.03
N SER A 31 15.86 1.15 -3.04
CA SER A 31 16.01 -0.06 -2.23
C SER A 31 15.30 0.03 -0.90
N LYS A 32 15.71 0.93 -0.01
CA LYS A 32 15.11 1.12 1.32
C LYS A 32 15.37 2.53 1.83
N GLY A 33 14.35 3.13 2.43
CA GLY A 33 14.49 4.46 3.00
C GLY A 33 13.23 5.02 3.63
N VAL A 34 13.27 6.32 3.90
CA VAL A 34 12.16 7.09 4.46
C VAL A 34 11.78 8.21 3.49
N LEU A 35 10.47 8.38 3.28
CA LEU A 35 9.90 9.38 2.37
C LEU A 35 9.30 10.55 3.15
N PHE A 36 9.56 11.76 2.69
CA PHE A 36 8.92 12.98 3.16
C PHE A 36 8.26 13.73 2.00
N LEU A 37 7.07 14.28 2.25
CA LEU A 37 6.33 15.15 1.33
C LEU A 37 6.04 16.46 2.06
N ASN A 38 6.50 17.60 1.53
CA ASN A 38 6.25 18.92 2.10
C ASN A 38 6.60 19.02 3.61
N GLY A 39 7.65 18.31 4.03
CA GLY A 39 8.07 18.22 5.44
C GLY A 39 7.33 17.17 6.29
N PHE A 40 6.26 16.56 5.79
CA PHE A 40 5.57 15.45 6.47
C PHE A 40 6.29 14.13 6.23
N ASN A 41 6.54 13.37 7.30
CA ASN A 41 7.09 12.01 7.21
C ASN A 41 5.99 11.03 6.80
N LEU A 42 6.11 10.43 5.62
CA LEU A 42 5.17 9.46 5.08
C LEU A 42 5.52 8.00 5.46
N GLY A 43 6.69 7.80 6.08
CA GLY A 43 7.13 6.52 6.60
C GLY A 43 8.16 5.81 5.72
N TRP A 44 8.35 4.53 6.03
CA TRP A 44 9.35 3.68 5.40
C TRP A 44 8.86 3.12 4.06
N TYR A 45 9.70 3.18 3.05
CA TYR A 45 9.58 2.36 1.86
C TYR A 45 10.65 1.26 1.87
N TRP A 46 10.27 0.06 1.43
CA TRP A 46 11.21 -1.06 1.27
C TRP A 46 10.78 -1.97 0.11
N PRO A 47 10.69 -1.45 -1.13
CA PRO A 47 10.20 -2.20 -2.29
C PRO A 47 11.09 -3.40 -2.63
N SER A 48 12.38 -3.40 -2.27
CA SER A 48 13.27 -4.55 -2.49
C SER A 48 12.90 -5.77 -1.61
N ALA A 49 12.29 -5.55 -0.45
CA ALA A 49 11.80 -6.61 0.42
C ALA A 49 10.29 -6.89 0.23
N GLY A 50 9.50 -5.85 -0.09
CA GLY A 50 8.05 -5.93 -0.15
C GLY A 50 7.43 -6.27 1.22
N PRO A 51 6.15 -6.68 1.27
CA PRO A 51 5.21 -6.77 0.14
C PRO A 51 4.69 -5.40 -0.30
N GLN A 52 4.83 -4.36 0.54
CA GLN A 52 4.36 -3.02 0.22
C GLN A 52 5.27 -2.34 -0.82
N MET A 53 4.71 -2.03 -1.99
CA MET A 53 5.41 -1.42 -3.12
C MET A 53 5.09 0.05 -3.32
N THR A 54 3.95 0.52 -2.77
CA THR A 54 3.55 1.92 -2.83
C THR A 54 3.30 2.53 -1.46
N ILE A 55 3.54 3.84 -1.35
CA ILE A 55 3.25 4.65 -0.16
C ILE A 55 2.03 5.51 -0.43
N TYR A 56 1.08 5.56 0.50
CA TYR A 56 -0.11 6.41 0.39
C TYR A 56 0.24 7.90 0.51
N ILE A 57 -0.35 8.70 -0.37
CA ILE A 57 -0.23 10.16 -0.41
C ILE A 57 -1.62 10.76 -0.18
N PRO A 58 -1.88 11.31 1.02
CA PRO A 58 -3.14 12.01 1.28
C PRO A 58 -3.22 13.29 0.45
N GLY A 59 -4.32 13.47 -0.28
CA GLY A 59 -4.62 14.66 -1.06
C GLY A 59 -4.48 15.98 -0.28
N PRO A 60 -4.93 16.07 0.99
CA PRO A 60 -4.75 17.28 1.81
C PRO A 60 -3.28 17.66 2.11
N MET A 61 -2.32 16.75 1.93
CA MET A 61 -0.89 17.07 2.11
C MET A 61 -0.27 17.69 0.85
N LEU A 62 -0.97 17.67 -0.28
CA LEU A 62 -0.54 18.29 -1.53
C LEU A 62 -0.91 19.77 -1.54
N GLN A 63 -0.01 20.58 -2.09
CA GLN A 63 -0.14 22.03 -2.19
C GLN A 63 -0.45 22.45 -3.63
N ASP A 64 -1.13 23.60 -3.77
CA ASP A 64 -1.31 24.27 -5.04
C ASP A 64 0.03 24.85 -5.49
N GLY A 65 0.54 24.33 -6.61
CA GLY A 65 1.87 24.67 -7.10
C GLY A 65 2.93 23.67 -6.63
N GLN A 66 4.05 24.18 -6.14
CA GLN A 66 5.25 23.37 -5.95
C GLN A 66 5.15 22.53 -4.67
N ASN A 67 5.24 21.22 -4.86
CA ASN A 67 5.36 20.22 -3.82
C ASN A 67 6.80 19.71 -3.77
N GLU A 68 7.30 19.40 -2.58
CA GLU A 68 8.63 18.87 -2.34
C GLU A 68 8.58 17.42 -1.89
N LEU A 69 9.40 16.57 -2.50
CA LEU A 69 9.70 15.22 -2.04
C LEU A 69 11.15 15.15 -1.58
N ILE A 70 11.36 14.56 -0.41
CA ILE A 70 12.68 14.21 0.11
C ILE A 70 12.70 12.72 0.40
N LEU A 71 13.69 12.02 -0.16
CA LEU A 71 13.94 10.61 0.09
C LEU A 71 15.27 10.47 0.83
N PHE A 72 15.24 9.74 1.94
CA PHE A 72 16.44 9.31 2.65
C PHE A 72 16.68 7.82 2.38
N GLU A 73 17.59 7.54 1.45
CA GLU A 73 17.97 6.18 1.05
C GLU A 73 19.08 5.63 1.97
N VAL A 74 18.88 4.44 2.55
CA VAL A 74 19.82 3.86 3.53
C VAL A 74 20.69 2.73 2.99
N GLU A 75 20.35 2.15 1.85
CA GLU A 75 21.06 1.01 1.27
C GLU A 75 21.75 1.36 -0.05
N ALA A 76 21.04 1.25 -1.17
CA ALA A 76 21.57 1.47 -2.52
C ALA A 76 20.74 2.51 -3.28
N SER A 77 21.42 3.51 -3.81
CA SER A 77 20.77 4.56 -4.60
C SER A 77 20.60 4.13 -6.06
N PRO A 78 19.45 4.43 -6.71
CA PRO A 78 19.27 4.14 -8.12
C PRO A 78 20.22 4.96 -8.99
N LYS A 79 20.50 4.46 -10.20
CA LYS A 79 21.23 5.24 -11.22
C LYS A 79 20.44 6.47 -11.66
N GLU A 80 19.12 6.32 -11.75
CA GLU A 80 18.19 7.39 -12.08
C GLU A 80 17.22 7.57 -10.91
N ALA A 81 17.28 8.72 -10.25
CA ALA A 81 16.43 9.04 -9.12
C ALA A 81 15.04 9.47 -9.60
N SER A 82 14.14 8.50 -9.77
CA SER A 82 12.77 8.73 -10.22
C SER A 82 11.76 8.06 -9.29
N VAL A 83 10.58 8.68 -9.18
CA VAL A 83 9.42 8.16 -8.46
C VAL A 83 8.20 8.33 -9.35
N THR A 84 7.14 7.55 -9.12
CA THR A 84 5.96 7.58 -9.97
C THR A 84 4.70 7.63 -9.13
N PHE A 85 3.82 8.59 -9.41
CA PHE A 85 2.48 8.60 -8.84
C PHE A 85 1.60 7.60 -9.56
N VAL A 86 0.84 6.81 -8.82
CA VAL A 86 -0.08 5.80 -9.33
C VAL A 86 -1.43 5.94 -8.63
N GLU A 87 -2.51 5.61 -9.34
CA GLU A 87 -3.88 5.76 -8.84
C GLU A 87 -4.28 4.62 -7.89
N THR A 88 -3.68 3.45 -8.04
CA THR A 88 -4.03 2.25 -7.27
C THR A 88 -2.86 1.80 -6.39
N PRO A 89 -3.14 1.35 -5.15
CA PRO A 89 -2.07 0.86 -4.28
C PRO A 89 -1.58 -0.51 -4.73
N ASP A 90 -0.29 -0.77 -4.51
CA ASP A 90 0.26 -2.12 -4.49
C ASP A 90 0.88 -2.40 -3.12
N PHE A 91 0.12 -3.12 -2.29
CA PHE A 91 0.54 -3.54 -0.95
C PHE A 91 1.10 -4.96 -0.89
N TYR A 92 1.03 -5.69 -2.00
CA TYR A 92 1.32 -7.13 -2.03
C TYR A 92 2.53 -7.47 -2.89
N GLY A 93 2.91 -6.59 -3.80
CA GLY A 93 4.01 -6.76 -4.72
C GLY A 93 3.71 -7.79 -5.81
N PRO A 94 4.73 -8.16 -6.60
CA PRO A 94 4.55 -9.15 -7.65
C PRO A 94 4.08 -10.47 -7.06
N LYS A 95 2.86 -10.88 -7.43
CA LYS A 95 2.29 -12.18 -7.04
C LYS A 95 3.24 -13.30 -7.46
N SER A 96 3.54 -14.22 -6.54
CA SER A 96 4.27 -15.44 -6.86
C SER A 96 3.51 -16.28 -7.91
N LYS A 97 4.22 -17.14 -8.65
CA LYS A 97 3.61 -18.04 -9.65
C LYS A 97 2.47 -18.88 -9.06
N GLN A 98 2.62 -19.31 -7.81
CA GLN A 98 1.62 -20.09 -7.09
C GLN A 98 0.36 -19.27 -6.79
N GLN A 99 0.52 -18.01 -6.36
CA GLN A 99 -0.60 -17.10 -6.14
C GLN A 99 -1.33 -16.75 -7.45
N GLN A 100 -0.59 -16.61 -8.56
CA GLN A 100 -1.19 -16.37 -9.87
C GLN A 100 -2.03 -17.57 -10.34
N GLN A 101 -1.53 -18.80 -10.17
CA GLN A 101 -2.29 -20.01 -10.47
C GLN A 101 -3.54 -20.16 -9.59
N GLN A 102 -3.44 -19.89 -8.29
CA GLN A 102 -4.60 -19.95 -7.38
C GLN A 102 -5.66 -18.89 -7.73
N GLN A 103 -5.24 -17.67 -8.10
CA GLN A 103 -6.17 -16.63 -8.55
C GLN A 103 -6.86 -17.03 -9.85
N GLN A 104 -6.12 -17.53 -10.84
CA GLN A 104 -6.69 -17.99 -12.10
C GLN A 104 -7.71 -19.13 -11.89
N GLN A 105 -7.42 -20.06 -10.98
CA GLN A 105 -8.37 -21.12 -10.59
C GLN A 105 -9.61 -20.54 -9.91
N HIS A 106 -9.46 -19.59 -8.97
CA HIS A 106 -10.57 -18.95 -8.28
C HIS A 106 -11.47 -18.14 -9.23
N ASP A 107 -10.88 -17.38 -10.15
CA ASP A 107 -11.61 -16.56 -11.12
C ASP A 107 -12.32 -17.42 -12.17
N ALA A 108 -11.70 -18.54 -12.59
CA ALA A 108 -12.34 -19.54 -13.44
C ALA A 108 -13.55 -20.19 -12.74
N MET A 109 -13.40 -20.56 -11.47
CA MET A 109 -14.52 -21.09 -10.66
C MET A 109 -15.65 -20.06 -10.50
N ALA A 110 -15.33 -18.77 -10.26
CA ALA A 110 -16.33 -17.71 -10.15
C ALA A 110 -17.09 -17.46 -11.47
N GLN A 111 -16.42 -17.62 -12.62
CA GLN A 111 -17.07 -17.53 -13.94
C GLN A 111 -17.97 -18.74 -14.23
N GLU A 112 -17.60 -19.94 -13.78
CA GLU A 112 -18.46 -21.13 -13.87
C GLU A 112 -19.70 -21.02 -12.95
N GLU A 113 -19.54 -20.47 -11.74
CA GLU A 113 -20.66 -20.24 -10.80
C GLU A 113 -21.71 -19.24 -11.33
N MET A 114 -21.31 -18.27 -12.16
CA MET A 114 -22.23 -17.30 -12.78
C MET A 114 -23.09 -17.89 -13.91
N HIS A 115 -22.69 -19.02 -14.51
CA HIS A 115 -23.38 -19.64 -15.66
C HIS A 115 -24.10 -20.96 -15.32
N GLY A 116 -23.92 -21.50 -14.11
CA GLY A 116 -24.57 -22.74 -13.65
C GLY A 116 -25.54 -22.52 -12.50
N LYS A 117 -26.65 -23.27 -12.46
CA LYS A 117 -27.53 -23.33 -11.27
C LYS A 117 -26.70 -23.84 -10.08
N VAL A 118 -26.42 -22.96 -9.13
CA VAL A 118 -25.61 -23.27 -7.94
C VAL A 118 -26.39 -24.21 -7.00
N ALA A 119 -25.93 -25.46 -6.88
CA ALA A 119 -26.26 -26.33 -5.76
C ALA A 119 -25.24 -26.09 -4.64
N TRP A 120 -25.68 -25.49 -3.53
CA TRP A 120 -24.87 -25.32 -2.34
C TRP A 120 -24.56 -26.70 -1.74
N SER A 121 -23.39 -27.28 -2.03
CA SER A 121 -22.87 -28.36 -1.19
C SER A 121 -22.20 -27.73 0.03
N SER A 122 -22.54 -28.28 1.19
CA SER A 122 -22.27 -27.76 2.53
C SER A 122 -20.78 -27.44 2.76
N ARG A 123 -20.41 -26.16 2.67
CA ARG A 123 -19.23 -25.67 3.41
C ARG A 123 -19.51 -25.86 4.89
N LYS A 124 -18.55 -26.40 5.64
CA LYS A 124 -18.62 -26.41 7.11
C LYS A 124 -18.94 -24.98 7.57
N PRO A 125 -19.99 -24.76 8.38
CA PRO A 125 -20.29 -23.42 8.85
C PRO A 125 -19.07 -22.88 9.60
N TRP A 126 -18.81 -21.58 9.40
CA TRP A 126 -17.86 -20.84 10.21
C TRP A 126 -18.17 -21.10 11.69
N LYS A 127 -17.21 -21.68 12.41
CA LYS A 127 -17.26 -21.72 13.87
C LYS A 127 -16.72 -20.38 14.34
N PRO A 128 -17.52 -19.56 15.06
CA PRO A 128 -16.95 -18.44 15.78
C PRO A 128 -15.83 -18.97 16.68
N MET A 129 -14.69 -18.31 16.64
CA MET A 129 -13.67 -18.48 17.66
C MET A 129 -14.35 -18.09 18.98
N GLN A 130 -14.60 -19.07 19.84
CA GLN A 130 -15.05 -18.78 21.20
C GLN A 130 -13.87 -18.10 21.87
N ASP A 131 -14.01 -16.82 22.20
CA ASP A 131 -13.12 -16.11 23.09
C ASP A 131 -13.18 -16.82 24.46
N THR A 132 -12.41 -17.89 24.62
CA THR A 132 -11.96 -18.30 25.94
C THR A 132 -10.91 -17.30 26.33
N LEU A 133 -11.34 -16.16 26.89
CA LEU A 133 -10.48 -15.29 27.66
C LEU A 133 -9.77 -16.18 28.70
N PRO A 134 -8.44 -16.32 28.68
CA PRO A 134 -7.74 -16.79 29.85
C PRO A 134 -8.01 -15.79 30.98
N ASN A 135 -8.31 -16.32 32.16
CA ASN A 135 -8.64 -15.59 33.37
C ASN A 135 -7.82 -14.30 33.51
N SER A 136 -8.53 -13.24 33.87
CA SER A 136 -7.99 -11.97 34.36
C SER A 136 -7.11 -12.22 35.58
N ASP A 137 -5.82 -12.42 35.35
CA ASP A 137 -4.75 -12.14 36.28
C ASP A 137 -3.45 -12.44 35.53
N GLN A 138 -2.80 -11.38 35.04
CA GLN A 138 -1.35 -11.16 34.91
C GLN A 138 -1.15 -9.81 34.20
N GLN A 139 -1.28 -8.72 34.95
CA GLN A 139 -0.63 -7.47 34.58
C GLN A 139 0.88 -7.67 34.76
N GLN A 140 1.65 -7.70 33.67
CA GLN A 140 3.08 -7.40 33.73
C GLN A 140 3.33 -6.04 33.10
N MET A 141 3.88 -5.16 33.93
CA MET A 141 4.34 -3.83 33.59
C MET A 141 5.52 -3.92 32.63
N VAL A 142 5.49 -3.13 31.55
CA VAL A 142 6.68 -2.79 30.78
C VAL A 142 7.03 -1.37 31.16
N GLN A 143 8.14 -1.20 31.89
CA GLN A 143 8.78 0.11 32.07
C GLN A 143 9.49 0.50 30.77
N LEU A 144 9.49 1.80 30.48
CA LEU A 144 10.14 2.44 29.33
C LEU A 144 11.60 1.99 29.15
#